data_AF-A0A9W4G3E9-F1
#
_entry.id   AF-A0A9W4G3E9-F1
#
_cell.length_a   1.000
_cell.length_b   1.000
_cell.length_c   1.000
_cell.angle_alpha   90.00
_cell.angle_beta   90.00
_cell.angle_gamma   90.00
#
_symmetry.space_group_name_H-M   'P 1'
#
loop_
_entity.id
_entity.type
_entity.pdbx_description
1 polymer ?
#
loop_
_entity_poly.entity_id
_entity_poly.type
_entity_poly.pdbx_seq_one_letter_code
_entity_poly.pdbx_strand_id
1 'polypeptide(L)'
;MDKQESLQDKFGKLFDTITNIPKKLADAVEDGLREPSNLVCVKDGLLDFEQIEDDVREIHRNLKARGDKVLGSHLILDDQRNLMEIRTYAERGNKTFVIPVDAEVRRVTNIPPDVLDELKKKGRIELSLKV
;
A
#
# COMPACT_ATOMS: atom_id res chain seq x y z
N MET A 1 48.86 33.34 14.05
CA MET A 1 48.29 32.17 14.75
C MET A 1 47.33 31.50 13.77
N ASP A 2 47.88 30.60 12.95
CA ASP A 2 47.10 29.80 12.02
C ASP A 2 46.26 28.78 12.80
N LYS A 3 44.93 28.88 12.69
CA LYS A 3 44.02 27.81 13.13
C LYS A 3 44.01 26.74 12.06
N GLN A 4 44.87 25.75 12.24
CA GLN A 4 44.87 24.52 11.48
C GLN A 4 43.54 23.80 11.77
N GLU A 5 42.58 23.92 10.86
CA GLU A 5 41.33 23.14 10.92
C GLU A 5 41.70 21.65 10.97
N SER A 6 41.22 20.99 12.02
CA SER A 6 41.54 19.59 12.26
C SER A 6 40.86 18.73 11.19
N LEU A 7 41.51 17.63 10.80
CA LEU A 7 40.90 16.66 9.89
C LEU A 7 39.56 16.12 10.43
N GLN A 8 39.36 16.16 11.76
CA GLN A 8 38.12 15.78 12.43
C GLN A 8 36.94 16.72 12.07
N ASP A 9 37.18 18.02 11.88
CA ASP A 9 36.14 18.99 11.48
C ASP A 9 35.65 18.77 10.04
N LYS A 10 36.49 18.18 9.18
CA LYS A 10 36.10 17.80 7.81
C LYS A 10 35.34 16.48 7.74
N PHE A 11 35.57 15.56 8.68
CA PHE A 11 34.79 14.31 8.77
C PHE A 11 33.37 14.54 9.33
N GLY A 12 33.19 15.48 10.27
CA GLY A 12 31.86 15.80 10.81
C GLY A 12 30.85 16.27 9.75
N LYS A 13 31.28 17.11 8.80
CA LYS A 13 30.41 17.63 7.73
C LYS A 13 30.02 16.57 6.68
N LEU A 14 30.84 15.53 6.51
CA LEU A 14 30.51 14.41 5.60
C LEU A 14 29.54 13.42 6.26
N PHE A 15 29.62 13.22 7.57
CA PHE A 15 28.70 12.32 8.29
C PHE A 15 27.27 12.88 8.42
N ASP A 16 27.11 14.19 8.60
CA ASP A 16 25.77 14.83 8.62
C ASP A 16 25.06 14.81 7.26
N THR A 17 25.83 14.69 6.18
CA THR A 17 25.26 14.58 4.82
C THR A 17 24.84 13.14 4.50
N ILE A 18 25.46 12.12 5.10
CA ILE A 18 25.17 10.70 4.83
C ILE A 18 23.99 10.18 5.67
N THR A 19 23.77 10.70 6.88
CA THR A 19 22.67 10.25 7.77
C THR A 19 21.27 10.67 7.28
N ASN A 20 21.17 11.60 6.34
CA ASN A 20 19.88 12.07 5.79
C ASN A 20 19.49 11.44 4.44
N ILE A 21 20.35 10.62 3.84
CA ILE A 21 20.09 9.98 2.54
C ILE A 21 19.16 8.76 2.61
N PRO A 22 19.00 8.01 3.73
CA PRO A 22 18.08 6.86 3.74
C PRO A 22 16.59 7.26 3.71
N LYS A 23 16.21 8.33 4.42
CA LYS A 23 14.80 8.71 4.55
C LYS A 23 14.19 9.22 3.25
N LYS A 24 14.87 10.15 2.56
CA LYS A 24 14.39 10.72 1.30
C LYS A 24 14.27 9.69 0.17
N LEU A 25 15.07 8.62 0.18
CA LEU A 25 14.96 7.52 -0.78
C LEU A 25 13.86 6.52 -0.41
N ALA A 26 13.64 6.26 0.89
CA ALA A 26 12.54 5.41 1.34
C ALA A 26 11.17 6.08 1.07
N ASP A 27 11.04 7.37 1.40
CA ASP A 27 9.81 8.15 1.19
C ASP A 27 9.47 8.24 -0.32
N ALA A 28 10.48 8.41 -1.18
CA ALA A 28 10.30 8.43 -2.64
C ALA A 28 9.93 7.05 -3.23
N VAL A 29 10.31 5.95 -2.58
CA VAL A 29 9.84 4.61 -2.95
C VAL A 29 8.40 4.41 -2.49
N GLU A 30 8.04 4.89 -1.30
CA GLU A 30 6.69 4.75 -0.74
C GLU A 30 5.64 5.55 -1.53
N ASP A 31 5.96 6.80 -1.91
CA ASP A 31 5.09 7.63 -2.78
C ASP A 31 4.98 7.07 -4.21
N GLY A 32 6.04 6.42 -4.73
CA GLY A 32 6.03 5.75 -6.03
C GLY A 32 5.31 4.39 -6.06
N LEU A 33 4.93 3.87 -4.88
CA LEU A 33 4.20 2.61 -4.72
C LEU A 33 2.69 2.79 -4.56
N ARG A 34 2.20 4.02 -4.37
CA ARG A 34 0.76 4.29 -4.36
C ARG A 34 0.21 4.26 -5.78
N GLU A 35 -0.60 3.25 -6.08
CA GLU A 35 -1.37 3.22 -7.33
C GLU A 35 -2.50 4.26 -7.28
N PRO A 36 -2.79 4.96 -8.39
CA PRO A 36 -3.92 5.87 -8.44
C PRO A 36 -5.23 5.14 -8.13
N SER A 37 -6.02 5.75 -7.25
CA SER A 37 -7.14 5.19 -6.48
C SER A 37 -8.48 5.12 -7.23
N ASN A 38 -8.47 4.94 -8.55
CA ASN A 38 -9.71 4.77 -9.32
C ASN A 38 -10.24 3.33 -9.19
N LEU A 39 -10.62 2.96 -7.96
CA LEU A 39 -11.29 1.70 -7.67
C LEU A 39 -12.71 1.76 -8.26
N VAL A 40 -13.01 0.92 -9.25
CA VAL A 40 -14.34 0.82 -9.84
C VAL A 40 -15.34 0.23 -8.84
N CYS A 41 -14.86 -0.62 -7.92
CA CYS A 41 -15.68 -1.23 -6.90
C CYS A 41 -16.18 -0.24 -5.85
N VAL A 42 -15.59 0.97 -5.72
CA VAL A 42 -16.07 1.99 -4.78
C VAL A 42 -16.51 3.25 -5.53
N LYS A 43 -17.79 3.58 -5.42
CA LYS A 43 -18.35 4.81 -5.98
C LYS A 43 -19.14 5.58 -4.94
N ASP A 44 -18.76 6.83 -4.69
CA ASP A 44 -19.43 7.71 -3.71
C ASP A 44 -19.55 7.08 -2.31
N GLY A 45 -18.57 6.25 -1.92
CA GLY A 45 -18.54 5.50 -0.66
C GLY A 45 -19.43 4.26 -0.62
N LEU A 46 -20.04 3.86 -1.73
CA LEU A 46 -20.71 2.57 -1.90
C LEU A 46 -19.71 1.57 -2.50
N LEU A 47 -19.37 0.53 -1.74
CA LEU A 47 -18.58 -0.61 -2.18
C LEU A 47 -19.50 -1.66 -2.82
N ASP A 48 -19.24 -2.03 -4.06
CA ASP A 48 -19.78 -3.23 -4.71
C ASP A 48 -18.78 -4.38 -4.59
N PHE A 49 -19.12 -5.36 -3.74
CA PHE A 49 -18.20 -6.45 -3.40
C PHE A 49 -17.87 -7.33 -4.62
N GLU A 50 -18.76 -7.45 -5.60
CA GLU A 50 -18.54 -8.26 -6.80
C GLU A 50 -17.47 -7.66 -7.73
N GLN A 51 -17.24 -6.35 -7.66
CA GLN A 51 -16.30 -5.65 -8.53
C GLN A 51 -14.87 -5.60 -7.97
N ILE A 52 -14.66 -6.07 -6.73
CA ILE A 52 -13.34 -6.06 -6.08
C ILE A 52 -12.32 -6.86 -6.88
N GLU A 53 -12.73 -8.00 -7.45
CA GLU A 53 -11.81 -8.85 -8.22
C GLU A 53 -11.30 -8.13 -9.48
N ASP A 54 -12.14 -7.31 -10.13
CA ASP A 54 -11.74 -6.56 -11.32
C ASP A 54 -10.70 -5.49 -11.01
N ASP A 55 -10.89 -4.75 -9.92
CA ASP A 55 -9.89 -3.79 -9.43
C ASP A 55 -8.57 -4.48 -9.06
N VAL A 56 -8.63 -5.64 -8.40
CA VAL A 56 -7.42 -6.40 -8.05
C VAL A 56 -6.70 -6.90 -9.31
N ARG A 57 -7.44 -7.37 -10.33
CA ARG A 57 -6.87 -7.76 -11.62
C ARG A 57 -6.19 -6.58 -12.31
N GLU A 58 -6.78 -5.39 -12.26
CA GLU A 58 -6.19 -4.19 -12.82
C GLU A 58 -4.90 -3.79 -12.09
N ILE A 59 -4.92 -3.77 -10.75
CA ILE A 59 -3.72 -3.54 -9.93
C ILE A 59 -2.63 -4.54 -10.31
N HIS A 60 -2.96 -5.83 -10.39
CA HIS A 60 -2.00 -6.87 -10.77
C HIS A 60 -1.42 -6.66 -12.17
N ARG A 61 -2.26 -6.25 -13.14
CA ARG A 61 -1.80 -5.94 -14.50
C ARG A 61 -0.83 -4.75 -14.51
N ASN A 62 -1.13 -3.69 -13.76
CA ASN A 62 -0.29 -2.50 -13.66
C ASN A 62 1.07 -2.81 -13.03
N LEU A 63 1.09 -3.59 -11.96
CA LEU A 63 2.33 -4.05 -11.32
C LEU A 63 3.17 -4.93 -12.25
N LYS A 64 2.54 -5.91 -12.91
CA LYS A 64 3.22 -6.77 -13.89
C LYS A 64 3.80 -5.96 -15.07
N ALA A 65 3.08 -4.95 -15.55
CA ALA A 65 3.56 -4.07 -16.62
C ALA A 65 4.80 -3.25 -16.21
N ARG A 66 4.99 -2.98 -14.92
CA ARG A 66 6.18 -2.33 -14.35
C ARG A 66 7.35 -3.30 -14.11
N GLY A 67 7.17 -4.58 -14.40
CA GLY A 67 8.17 -5.63 -14.17
C GLY A 67 8.09 -6.27 -12.78
N ASP A 68 7.01 -6.05 -12.04
CA ASP A 68 6.83 -6.64 -10.71
C ASP A 68 6.25 -8.05 -10.78
N LYS A 69 6.71 -8.91 -9.88
CA LYS A 69 6.12 -10.22 -9.65
C LYS A 69 5.13 -10.12 -8.50
N VAL A 70 3.86 -10.30 -8.80
CA VAL A 70 2.79 -10.29 -7.79
C VAL A 70 2.81 -11.60 -6.99
N LEU A 71 2.77 -11.49 -5.67
CA LEU A 71 2.77 -12.61 -4.72
C LEU A 71 1.35 -12.92 -4.19
N GLY A 72 0.45 -11.94 -4.20
CA GLY A 72 -0.94 -12.08 -3.79
C GLY A 72 -1.53 -10.76 -3.30
N SER A 73 -2.84 -10.74 -3.04
CA SER A 73 -3.52 -9.58 -2.49
C SER A 73 -4.43 -9.95 -1.32
N HIS A 74 -4.61 -9.01 -0.40
CA HIS A 74 -5.54 -9.11 0.72
C HIS A 74 -6.53 -7.94 0.65
N LEU A 75 -7.81 -8.23 0.80
CA LEU A 75 -8.85 -7.24 1.04
C LEU A 75 -9.03 -7.08 2.54
N ILE A 76 -8.99 -5.85 3.03
CA ILE A 76 -9.32 -5.51 4.39
C ILE A 76 -10.57 -4.63 4.35
N LEU A 77 -11.61 -5.05 5.07
CA LEU A 77 -12.79 -4.22 5.33
C LEU A 77 -12.83 -3.90 6.82
N ASP A 78 -12.86 -2.61 7.14
CA ASP A 78 -12.88 -2.09 8.51
C ASP A 78 -14.08 -1.16 8.67
N ASP A 79 -15.17 -1.71 9.24
CA ASP A 79 -16.43 -1.00 9.47
C ASP A 79 -16.28 0.06 10.57
N GLN A 80 -15.36 -0.16 11.52
CA GLN A 80 -15.09 0.80 12.59
C GLN A 80 -14.45 2.08 12.05
N ARG A 81 -13.69 1.97 10.95
CA ARG A 81 -12.97 3.08 10.31
C ARG A 81 -13.61 3.54 9.00
N ASN A 82 -14.71 2.92 8.56
CA ASN A 82 -15.33 3.15 7.24
C ASN A 82 -14.31 3.03 6.10
N LEU A 83 -13.48 1.99 6.14
CA LEU A 83 -12.32 1.85 5.25
C LEU A 83 -12.33 0.50 4.55
N MET A 84 -12.04 0.54 3.25
CA MET A 84 -11.59 -0.61 2.48
C MET A 84 -10.12 -0.41 2.08
N GLU A 85 -9.33 -1.46 2.19
CA GLU A 85 -7.93 -1.47 1.74
C GLU A 85 -7.63 -2.76 0.98
N ILE A 86 -7.08 -2.63 -0.23
CA ILE A 86 -6.46 -3.73 -0.98
C ILE A 86 -4.95 -3.64 -0.79
N ARG A 87 -4.37 -4.63 -0.10
CA ARG A 87 -2.92 -4.79 0.03
C ARG A 87 -2.42 -5.78 -1.00
N THR A 88 -1.62 -5.31 -1.95
CA THR A 88 -0.98 -6.19 -2.93
C THR A 88 0.50 -6.36 -2.61
N TYR A 89 0.93 -7.61 -2.46
CA TYR A 89 2.31 -7.99 -2.18
C TYR A 89 3.02 -8.25 -3.50
N ALA A 90 4.16 -7.61 -3.72
CA ALA A 90 4.92 -7.77 -4.95
C ALA A 90 6.43 -7.82 -4.69
N GLU A 91 7.15 -8.38 -5.66
CA GLU A 91 8.59 -8.55 -5.66
C GLU A 91 9.20 -7.85 -6.89
N ARG A 92 10.22 -7.02 -6.69
CA ARG A 92 10.99 -6.33 -7.73
C ARG A 92 12.47 -6.50 -7.42
N GLY A 93 13.18 -7.22 -8.29
CA GLY A 93 14.52 -7.71 -7.97
C GLY A 93 14.47 -8.64 -6.75
N ASN A 94 15.29 -8.38 -5.72
CA ASN A 94 15.35 -9.18 -4.49
C ASN A 94 14.63 -8.53 -3.30
N LYS A 95 13.67 -7.65 -3.57
CA LYS A 95 12.92 -6.93 -2.52
C LYS A 95 11.43 -7.18 -2.66
N THR A 96 10.80 -7.49 -1.54
CA THR A 96 9.34 -7.56 -1.41
C THR A 96 8.82 -6.24 -0.85
N PHE A 97 7.69 -5.78 -1.38
CA PHE A 97 6.98 -4.59 -0.93
C PHE A 97 5.48 -4.84 -0.91
N VAL A 98 4.78 -3.99 -0.16
CA VAL A 98 3.32 -3.96 -0.07
C VAL A 98 2.84 -2.68 -0.71
N ILE A 99 1.91 -2.80 -1.65
CA ILE A 99 1.22 -1.70 -2.29
C ILE A 99 -0.19 -1.62 -1.69
N PRO A 100 -0.47 -0.65 -0.82
CA PRO A 100 -1.83 -0.40 -0.35
C PRO A 100 -2.59 0.46 -1.37
N VAL A 101 -3.86 0.12 -1.57
CA VAL A 101 -4.86 0.98 -2.21
C VAL A 101 -6.06 1.06 -1.28
N ASP A 102 -6.40 2.27 -0.84
CA ASP A 102 -7.46 2.49 0.14
C ASP A 102 -8.61 3.34 -0.42
N ALA A 103 -9.80 3.13 0.15
CA ALA A 103 -11.00 3.89 -0.14
C ALA A 103 -11.91 4.01 1.10
N GLU A 104 -12.56 5.17 1.26
CA GLU A 104 -13.62 5.34 2.25
C GLU A 104 -14.87 4.58 1.80
N VAL A 105 -15.40 3.72 2.67
CA VAL A 105 -16.59 2.90 2.42
C VAL A 105 -17.61 3.14 3.53
N ARG A 106 -18.78 3.64 3.14
CA ARG A 106 -19.92 3.93 4.03
C ARG A 106 -21.00 2.87 3.95
N ARG A 107 -21.10 2.19 2.80
CA ARG A 107 -22.11 1.18 2.51
C ARG A 107 -21.51 0.10 1.62
N VAL A 108 -21.99 -1.13 1.76
CA VAL A 108 -21.56 -2.27 0.96
C VAL A 108 -22.78 -2.93 0.32
N THR A 109 -22.68 -3.28 -0.97
CA THR A 109 -23.66 -4.09 -1.71
C THR A 109 -23.01 -5.38 -2.21
N ASN A 110 -23.85 -6.38 -2.51
CA ASN A 110 -23.45 -7.69 -3.05
C ASN A 110 -22.40 -8.44 -2.21
N ILE A 111 -22.33 -8.14 -0.91
CA ILE A 111 -21.45 -8.82 0.04
C ILE A 111 -21.96 -10.25 0.33
N PRO A 112 -21.10 -11.28 0.25
CA PRO A 112 -21.48 -12.63 0.63
C PRO A 112 -21.98 -12.71 2.09
N PRO A 113 -23.03 -13.50 2.39
CA PRO A 113 -23.62 -13.54 3.73
C PRO A 113 -22.63 -13.92 4.84
N ASP A 114 -21.74 -14.87 4.57
CA ASP A 114 -20.69 -15.33 5.48
C ASP A 114 -19.69 -14.19 5.80
N VAL A 115 -19.30 -13.44 4.78
CA VAL A 115 -18.41 -12.27 4.92
C VAL A 115 -19.11 -11.16 5.72
N LEU A 116 -20.39 -10.89 5.45
CA LEU A 116 -21.18 -9.90 6.17
C LEU A 116 -21.34 -10.26 7.65
N ASP A 117 -21.62 -11.53 7.95
CA ASP A 117 -21.78 -12.00 9.32
C ASP A 117 -20.46 -11.93 10.11
N GLU A 118 -19.33 -12.26 9.47
CA GLU A 118 -18.02 -12.07 10.08
C GLU A 118 -17.70 -10.59 10.33
N LEU A 119 -18.00 -9.71 9.36
CA LEU A 119 -17.77 -8.28 9.48
C LEU A 119 -18.60 -7.68 10.64
N LYS A 120 -19.88 -8.06 10.76
CA LYS A 120 -20.73 -7.65 11.89
C LYS A 120 -20.20 -8.14 13.23
N LYS A 121 -19.64 -9.36 13.28
CA LYS A 121 -19.13 -9.95 14.52
C LYS A 121 -17.81 -9.33 14.98
N LYS A 122 -16.91 -9.04 14.04
CA LYS A 122 -15.53 -8.64 14.35
C LYS A 122 -15.31 -7.13 14.18
N GLY A 123 -16.17 -6.44 13.43
CA GLY A 123 -15.99 -5.05 12.99
C GLY A 123 -14.92 -4.85 11.92
N ARG A 124 -14.08 -5.86 11.70
CA ARG A 124 -13.03 -5.88 10.69
C ARG A 124 -12.78 -7.30 10.21
N ILE A 125 -12.56 -7.45 8.91
CA ILE A 125 -12.18 -8.71 8.29
C ILE A 125 -11.00 -8.51 7.33
N GLU A 126 -10.28 -9.59 7.10
CA GLU A 126 -9.21 -9.67 6.12
C GLU A 126 -9.41 -10.93 5.28
N LEU A 127 -9.51 -10.76 3.97
CA LEU A 127 -9.76 -11.84 3.01
C LEU A 127 -8.57 -11.95 2.07
N SER A 128 -8.04 -13.17 1.93
CA SER A 128 -7.03 -13.45 0.91
C SER A 128 -7.71 -13.56 -0.45
N LEU A 129 -7.23 -12.78 -1.42
CA LEU A 129 -7.78 -12.72 -2.77
C LEU A 129 -6.97 -13.63 -3.68
N LYS A 130 -7.63 -14.61 -4.29
CA LYS A 130 -7.06 -15.48 -5.31
C LYS A 130 -7.44 -14.92 -6.67
N VAL A 131 -6.48 -14.30 -7.34
CA VAL A 131 -6.65 -13.66 -8.66
C VAL A 131 -5.63 -14.20 -9.64
#